data_AF-A0A7K6TYM0-F1
#
_entry.id   AF-A0A7K6TYM0-F1
#
_cell.length_a   1.000
_cell.length_b   1.000
_cell.length_c   1.000
_cell.angle_alpha   90.00
_cell.angle_beta   90.00
_cell.angle_gamma   90.00
#
_symmetry.space_group_name_H-M   'P 1'
#
loop_
_entity.id
_entity.type
_entity.pdbx_description
1 polymer ?
#
loop_
_entity_poly.entity_id
_entity_poly.type
_entity_poly.pdbx_seq_one_letter_code
_entity_poly.pdbx_strand_id
1 'polypeptide(L)'
;PLIEVDDLEEFSVRPAPQGVTVKCRITRDKKGMDRGMYPTYYLHLEREHGKKVFLLAGRKRKKSKTSNYLISIDPTDLSRGGESFIGKLRSNLMGTKFTVYDNGVNPVKTTSTLESSVLRQELAAVCYETNVLGFKGPRKMSVIIPGMNMDHERVSIRPRNEHETLLARWQNKNTESVIELHNKTPVWNDDTQSYVLNFHGRVTQASVKNFQIIHDNDPDYIVMQFGRVAEDVFTMDYNYPMCALQAFAIALSSFDSKLACE
;
A
#
# COMPACT_ATOMS: atom_id res chain seq x y z
N PRO A 1 15.53 -15.45 9.17
CA PRO A 1 16.74 -14.67 8.82
C PRO A 1 16.62 -13.27 9.43
N LEU A 2 17.71 -12.68 9.90
CA LEU A 2 17.72 -11.31 10.40
C LEU A 2 17.59 -10.35 9.21
N ILE A 3 16.61 -9.44 9.25
CA ILE A 3 16.36 -8.49 8.15
C ILE A 3 17.21 -7.24 8.41
N GLU A 4 18.31 -6.99 7.73
CA GLU A 4 19.11 -5.76 7.97
C GLU A 4 18.55 -4.54 7.22
N VAL A 5 18.69 -3.36 7.85
CA VAL A 5 18.19 -2.07 7.34
C VAL A 5 19.36 -1.09 7.42
N ASP A 6 20.18 -1.08 6.38
CA ASP A 6 21.37 -0.22 6.29
C ASP A 6 21.03 1.09 5.58
N ASP A 7 20.40 0.97 4.41
CA ASP A 7 19.88 2.09 3.62
C ASP A 7 18.34 2.05 3.60
N LEU A 8 17.70 3.13 4.07
CA LEU A 8 16.24 3.21 4.14
C LEU A 8 15.59 3.34 2.76
N GLU A 9 16.23 4.01 1.81
CA GLU A 9 15.69 4.17 0.45
C GLU A 9 15.68 2.83 -0.27
N GLU A 10 16.82 2.14 -0.28
CA GLU A 10 16.96 0.81 -0.88
C GLU A 10 16.00 -0.19 -0.21
N PHE A 11 15.99 -0.24 1.12
CA PHE A 11 15.11 -1.14 1.87
C PHE A 11 13.63 -0.91 1.53
N SER A 12 13.23 0.35 1.36
CA SER A 12 11.83 0.71 1.14
C SER A 12 11.28 0.22 -0.19
N VAL A 13 12.13 0.11 -1.20
CA VAL A 13 11.74 -0.32 -2.56
C VAL A 13 12.07 -1.79 -2.86
N ARG A 14 12.98 -2.39 -2.08
CA ARG A 14 13.39 -3.80 -2.21
C ARG A 14 12.23 -4.76 -1.86
N PRO A 15 11.88 -5.70 -2.74
CA PRO A 15 10.93 -6.76 -2.42
C PRO A 15 11.36 -7.55 -1.19
N ALA A 16 10.40 -8.03 -0.40
CA ALA A 16 10.70 -9.00 0.65
C ALA A 16 11.36 -10.25 0.02
N PRO A 17 12.42 -10.82 0.64
CA PRO A 17 12.98 -12.09 0.19
C PRO A 17 11.93 -13.21 0.23
N GLN A 18 12.00 -14.15 -0.71
CA GLN A 18 11.11 -15.31 -0.71
C GLN A 18 11.30 -16.13 0.58
N GLY A 19 10.19 -16.62 1.14
CA GLY A 19 10.20 -17.36 2.42
C GLY A 19 10.42 -16.50 3.66
N VAL A 20 10.55 -15.17 3.53
CA VAL A 20 10.76 -14.25 4.65
C VAL A 20 9.60 -13.28 4.77
N THR A 21 8.91 -13.32 5.91
CA THR A 21 7.90 -12.31 6.25
C THR A 21 8.54 -11.13 6.95
N VAL A 22 8.38 -9.94 6.37
CA VAL A 22 8.74 -8.68 7.01
C VAL A 22 7.58 -8.22 7.87
N LYS A 23 7.79 -8.19 9.20
CA LYS A 23 6.76 -7.81 10.17
C LYS A 23 6.92 -6.35 10.58
N CYS A 24 5.88 -5.55 10.42
CA CYS A 24 5.93 -4.12 10.73
C CYS A 24 4.75 -3.68 11.59
N ARG A 25 4.89 -2.48 12.15
CA ARG A 25 3.85 -1.77 12.91
C ARG A 25 3.65 -0.38 12.34
N ILE A 26 2.41 -0.02 12.09
CA ILE A 26 1.99 1.34 11.74
C ILE A 26 1.42 2.00 13.00
N THR A 27 1.91 3.20 13.31
CA THR A 27 1.37 4.06 14.36
C THR A 27 0.83 5.35 13.75
N ARG A 28 -0.40 5.73 14.14
CA ARG A 28 -1.05 6.97 13.70
C ARG A 28 -0.86 8.06 14.74
N ASP A 29 -0.21 9.14 14.36
CA ASP A 29 -0.08 10.36 15.14
C ASP A 29 -1.13 11.39 14.70
N LYS A 30 -2.02 11.75 15.63
CA LYS A 30 -3.11 12.71 15.43
C LYS A 30 -2.73 14.14 15.82
N LYS A 31 -1.46 14.41 16.15
CA LYS A 31 -1.02 15.74 16.58
C LYS A 31 -1.35 16.82 15.54
N GLY A 32 -2.02 17.88 16.01
CA GLY A 32 -2.40 19.03 15.21
C GLY A 32 -3.68 18.87 14.39
N MET A 33 -4.40 17.75 14.52
CA MET A 33 -5.72 17.58 13.89
C MET A 33 -6.71 18.66 14.33
N ASP A 34 -6.61 19.11 15.58
CA ASP A 34 -7.30 20.29 16.13
C ASP A 34 -7.04 21.58 15.32
N ARG A 35 -5.88 21.67 14.67
CA ARG A 35 -5.47 22.77 13.79
C ARG A 35 -5.68 22.44 12.30
N GLY A 36 -6.61 21.53 12.02
CA GLY A 36 -7.00 21.09 10.69
C GLY A 36 -5.89 20.34 9.94
N MET A 37 -4.90 19.80 10.64
CA MET A 37 -3.86 18.95 10.04
C MET A 37 -4.35 17.51 9.83
N TYR A 38 -3.91 16.85 8.76
CA TYR A 38 -4.12 15.40 8.64
C TYR A 38 -3.13 14.65 9.54
N PRO A 39 -3.52 13.48 10.07
CA PRO A 39 -2.65 12.65 10.88
C PRO A 39 -1.45 12.15 10.07
N THR A 40 -0.33 11.95 10.77
CA THR A 40 0.88 11.31 10.23
C THR A 40 0.88 9.85 10.60
N TYR A 41 1.30 8.98 9.69
CA TYR A 41 1.45 7.56 9.90
C TYR A 41 2.93 7.21 9.86
N TYR A 42 3.42 6.45 10.83
CA TYR A 42 4.80 5.99 10.87
C TYR A 42 4.85 4.47 10.81
N LEU A 43 5.63 3.94 9.87
CA LEU A 43 5.92 2.54 9.70
C LEU A 43 7.23 2.21 10.42
N HIS A 44 7.22 1.16 11.22
CA HIS A 44 8.40 0.62 11.86
C HIS A 44 8.51 -0.88 11.61
N LEU A 45 9.72 -1.36 11.32
CA LEU A 45 10.06 -2.78 11.35
C LEU A 45 10.00 -3.28 12.80
N GLU A 46 9.30 -4.38 13.04
CA GLU A 46 9.33 -5.05 14.34
C GLU A 46 10.54 -5.98 14.43
N ARG A 47 11.31 -5.82 15.52
CA ARG A 47 12.44 -6.69 15.87
C ARG A 47 12.09 -7.55 17.07
N GLU A 48 12.95 -8.53 17.33
CA GLU A 48 12.90 -9.32 18.56
C GLU A 48 12.97 -8.41 19.80
N HIS A 49 12.41 -8.91 20.91
CA HIS A 49 12.35 -8.21 22.20
C HIS A 49 11.67 -6.83 22.14
N GLY A 50 10.77 -6.60 21.17
CA GLY A 50 9.97 -5.38 21.08
C GLY A 50 10.72 -4.15 20.56
N LYS A 51 11.97 -4.30 20.11
CA LYS A 51 12.71 -3.23 19.42
C LYS A 51 12.01 -2.87 18.10
N LYS A 52 12.14 -1.60 17.69
CA LYS A 52 11.53 -1.08 16.47
C LYS A 52 12.54 -0.25 15.70
N VAL A 53 12.55 -0.41 14.38
CA VAL A 53 13.37 0.41 13.47
C VAL A 53 12.43 1.22 12.59
N PHE A 54 12.58 2.53 12.55
CA PHE A 54 11.79 3.38 11.67
C PHE A 54 12.06 3.03 10.20
N LEU A 55 11.01 3.05 9.37
CA LEU A 55 11.11 2.81 7.93
C LEU A 55 10.56 3.99 7.12
N LEU A 56 9.29 4.34 7.33
CA LEU A 56 8.58 5.30 6.48
C LEU A 56 7.64 6.18 7.29
N ALA A 57 7.48 7.42 6.87
CA ALA A 57 6.44 8.32 7.32
C ALA A 57 5.49 8.64 6.16
N GLY A 58 4.19 8.69 6.43
CA GLY A 58 3.16 8.92 5.43
C GLY A 58 2.13 9.95 5.91
N ARG A 59 1.80 10.94 5.09
CA ARG A 59 0.81 11.96 5.47
C ARG A 59 0.02 12.51 4.30
N LYS A 60 -1.29 12.63 4.49
CA LYS A 60 -2.20 13.26 3.52
C LYS A 60 -1.93 14.76 3.43
N ARG A 61 -1.86 15.27 2.20
CA ARG A 61 -1.62 16.69 1.92
C ARG A 61 -2.91 17.50 2.04
N LYS A 62 -2.79 18.70 2.60
CA LYS A 62 -3.84 19.72 2.49
C LYS A 62 -3.95 20.23 1.04
N LYS A 63 -5.06 20.90 0.73
CA LYS A 63 -5.30 21.63 -0.54
C LYS A 63 -5.13 20.77 -1.80
N SER A 64 -5.50 19.48 -1.74
CA SER A 64 -5.54 18.58 -2.89
C SER A 64 -6.99 18.27 -3.25
N LYS A 65 -7.34 18.31 -4.55
CA LYS A 65 -8.69 17.96 -5.04
C LYS A 65 -9.05 16.49 -4.82
N THR A 66 -8.06 15.63 -4.72
CA THR A 66 -8.19 14.20 -4.39
C THR A 66 -7.27 13.85 -3.24
N SER A 67 -7.47 12.67 -2.65
CA SER A 67 -6.57 12.19 -1.61
C SER A 67 -5.17 11.97 -2.16
N ASN A 68 -4.18 12.53 -1.45
CA ASN A 68 -2.80 12.56 -1.88
C ASN A 68 -1.90 12.45 -0.64
N TYR A 69 -1.23 11.32 -0.46
CA TYR A 69 -0.25 11.13 0.61
C TYR A 69 1.16 11.29 0.05
N LEU A 70 2.01 11.99 0.78
CA LEU A 70 3.46 11.91 0.61
C LEU A 70 3.99 10.84 1.55
N ILE A 71 4.97 10.09 1.05
CA ILE A 71 5.68 9.04 1.78
C ILE A 71 7.17 9.41 1.76
N SER A 72 7.79 9.39 2.93
CA SER A 72 9.17 9.85 3.18
C SER A 72 9.94 8.85 4.04
N ILE A 73 11.25 8.77 3.83
CA ILE A 73 12.21 8.06 4.70
C ILE A 73 12.75 8.96 5.84
N ASP A 74 12.22 10.17 5.97
CA ASP A 74 12.50 11.06 7.10
C ASP A 74 11.20 11.27 7.91
N PRO A 75 11.18 10.97 9.22
CA PRO A 75 9.99 11.15 10.04
C PRO A 75 9.61 12.61 10.28
N THR A 76 10.53 13.54 10.04
CA THR A 76 10.38 14.99 10.28
C THR A 76 10.13 15.77 8.99
N ASP A 77 10.60 15.29 7.85
CA ASP A 77 10.38 15.90 6.53
C ASP A 77 9.34 15.14 5.70
N LEU A 78 8.14 15.71 5.61
CA LEU A 78 7.04 15.27 4.74
C LEU A 78 6.73 16.30 3.65
N SER A 79 7.79 16.93 3.11
CA SER A 79 7.69 17.86 1.99
C SER A 79 7.85 17.13 0.66
N ARG A 80 7.37 17.76 -0.42
CA ARG A 80 7.46 17.17 -1.78
C ARG A 80 8.82 17.43 -2.44
N GLY A 81 9.49 18.51 -2.05
CA GLY A 81 10.79 18.91 -2.60
C GLY A 81 11.95 18.49 -1.71
N GLY A 82 11.69 17.85 -0.57
CA GLY A 82 12.70 17.29 0.29
C GLY A 82 13.36 16.08 -0.34
N GLU A 83 14.64 15.88 -0.03
CA GLU A 83 15.45 14.76 -0.52
C GLU A 83 14.92 13.41 -0.01
N SER A 84 14.25 13.41 1.15
CA SER A 84 13.70 12.22 1.79
C SER A 84 12.38 11.72 1.18
N PHE A 85 11.82 12.39 0.18
CA PHE A 85 10.59 11.99 -0.51
C PHE A 85 10.85 10.80 -1.45
N ILE A 86 10.22 9.65 -1.15
CA ILE A 86 10.42 8.42 -1.94
C ILE A 86 9.15 7.92 -2.65
N GLY A 87 7.97 8.42 -2.28
CA GLY A 87 6.74 7.92 -2.90
C GLY A 87 5.47 8.70 -2.61
N LYS A 88 4.45 8.45 -3.44
CA LYS A 88 3.19 9.17 -3.38
C LYS A 88 2.00 8.25 -3.65
N LEU A 89 1.03 8.22 -2.74
CA LEU A 89 -0.28 7.60 -2.96
C LEU A 89 -1.27 8.66 -3.45
N ARG A 90 -1.95 8.43 -4.57
CA ARG A 90 -2.97 9.33 -5.11
C ARG A 90 -4.27 8.58 -5.37
N SER A 91 -5.41 9.12 -4.92
CA SER A 91 -6.73 8.59 -5.25
C SER A 91 -7.34 9.25 -6.50
N ASN A 92 -8.32 8.56 -7.09
CA ASN A 92 -9.35 9.16 -7.91
C ASN A 92 -10.31 10.01 -7.05
N LEU A 93 -11.25 10.71 -7.69
CA LEU A 93 -12.18 11.61 -7.02
C LEU A 93 -13.10 10.89 -6.02
N MET A 94 -13.53 9.67 -6.33
CA MET A 94 -14.42 8.87 -5.47
C MET A 94 -13.69 8.22 -4.27
N GLY A 95 -12.36 8.16 -4.29
CA GLY A 95 -11.59 7.40 -3.29
C GLY A 95 -11.71 5.88 -3.45
N THR A 96 -12.08 5.40 -4.63
CA THR A 96 -12.27 3.96 -4.93
C THR A 96 -11.09 3.37 -5.68
N LYS A 97 -10.29 4.19 -6.35
CA LYS A 97 -9.07 3.78 -7.04
C LYS A 97 -7.89 4.61 -6.55
N PHE A 98 -6.78 3.95 -6.28
CA PHE A 98 -5.54 4.58 -5.85
C PHE A 98 -4.36 4.11 -6.70
N THR A 99 -3.38 4.97 -6.88
CA THR A 99 -2.11 4.66 -7.55
C THR A 99 -0.95 5.14 -6.69
N VAL A 100 0.06 4.28 -6.56
CA VAL A 100 1.31 4.52 -5.84
C VAL A 100 2.39 4.83 -6.86
N TYR A 101 3.08 5.95 -6.67
CA TYR A 101 4.18 6.39 -7.51
C TYR A 101 5.48 6.42 -6.71
N ASP A 102 6.62 6.23 -7.38
CA ASP A 102 7.93 6.61 -6.85
C ASP A 102 8.11 8.14 -6.86
N ASN A 103 9.34 8.60 -6.62
CA ASN A 103 9.72 10.00 -6.60
C ASN A 103 10.04 10.61 -7.99
N GLY A 104 9.85 9.87 -9.08
CA GLY A 104 10.16 10.35 -10.43
C GLY A 104 9.22 11.45 -10.95
N VAL A 105 9.50 11.90 -12.17
CA VAL A 105 8.82 13.05 -12.79
C VAL A 105 7.45 12.66 -13.37
N ASN A 106 6.45 13.52 -13.18
CA ASN A 106 5.12 13.30 -13.76
C ASN A 106 5.15 13.55 -15.27
N PRO A 107 4.77 12.58 -16.14
CA PRO A 107 4.85 12.74 -17.60
C PRO A 107 4.09 13.97 -18.12
N VAL A 108 2.94 14.32 -17.53
CA VAL A 108 2.12 15.48 -17.95
C VAL A 108 2.79 16.83 -17.66
N LYS A 109 3.77 16.88 -16.75
CA LYS A 109 4.45 18.13 -16.36
C LYS A 109 5.73 18.39 -17.15
N THR A 110 6.06 17.53 -18.10
CA THR A 110 7.29 17.60 -18.88
C THR A 110 6.95 17.97 -20.32
N THR A 111 7.63 18.99 -20.85
CA THR A 111 7.45 19.49 -22.23
C THR A 111 8.48 18.94 -23.23
N SER A 112 9.47 18.16 -22.77
CA SER A 112 10.54 17.59 -23.59
C SER A 112 10.55 16.06 -23.57
N THR A 113 11.08 15.47 -24.63
CA THR A 113 11.50 14.06 -24.76
C THR A 113 12.61 13.72 -23.76
N LEU A 114 12.32 13.81 -22.46
CA LEU A 114 13.21 13.33 -21.41
C LEU A 114 13.39 11.81 -21.55
N GLU A 115 14.57 11.33 -21.17
CA GLU A 115 14.84 9.91 -21.08
C GLU A 115 13.80 9.21 -20.20
N SER A 116 13.38 8.02 -20.63
CA SER A 116 12.37 7.22 -19.95
C SER A 116 12.73 6.89 -18.49
N SER A 117 14.01 6.94 -18.14
CA SER A 117 14.58 6.68 -16.82
C SER A 117 14.13 7.69 -15.76
N VAL A 118 13.80 8.93 -16.15
CA VAL A 118 13.46 10.03 -15.23
C VAL A 118 11.95 10.10 -14.91
N LEU A 119 11.12 9.48 -15.75
CA LEU A 119 9.67 9.43 -15.56
C LEU A 119 9.31 8.61 -14.33
N ARG A 120 8.31 9.01 -13.56
CA ARG A 120 7.86 8.24 -12.39
C ARG A 120 7.42 6.82 -12.74
N GLN A 121 7.70 5.87 -11.86
CA GLN A 121 7.08 4.55 -11.89
C GLN A 121 5.70 4.55 -11.23
N GLU A 122 4.88 3.58 -11.66
CA GLU A 122 3.75 3.11 -10.86
C GLU A 122 4.16 1.83 -10.12
N LEU A 123 4.13 1.88 -8.79
CA LEU A 123 4.58 0.79 -7.91
C LEU A 123 3.43 -0.11 -7.48
N ALA A 124 2.22 0.43 -7.38
CA ALA A 124 1.02 -0.34 -7.08
C ALA A 124 -0.22 0.47 -7.49
N ALA A 125 -1.31 -0.24 -7.74
CA ALA A 125 -2.65 0.33 -7.81
C ALA A 125 -3.60 -0.46 -6.92
N VAL A 126 -4.57 0.21 -6.33
CA VAL A 126 -5.59 -0.39 -5.46
C VAL A 126 -6.96 -0.01 -5.98
N CYS A 127 -7.83 -0.99 -6.20
CA CYS A 127 -9.21 -0.79 -6.59
C CYS A 127 -10.13 -1.38 -5.51
N TYR A 128 -11.02 -0.56 -4.98
CA TYR A 128 -12.10 -0.97 -4.10
C TYR A 128 -13.38 -1.04 -4.92
N GLU A 129 -14.03 -2.21 -4.92
CA GLU A 129 -15.31 -2.38 -5.62
C GLU A 129 -16.40 -1.57 -4.90
N THR A 130 -17.18 -0.84 -5.70
CA THR A 130 -18.30 -0.03 -5.20
C THR A 130 -19.55 -0.89 -5.10
N ASN A 131 -20.20 -0.86 -3.94
CA ASN A 131 -21.45 -1.58 -3.71
C ASN A 131 -22.64 -0.75 -4.21
N VAL A 132 -22.80 -0.61 -5.52
CA VAL A 132 -23.85 0.25 -6.12
C VAL A 132 -25.26 -0.38 -6.06
N LEU A 133 -25.36 -1.68 -5.81
CA LEU A 133 -26.62 -2.45 -5.91
C LEU A 133 -27.08 -3.12 -4.59
N GLY A 134 -26.53 -2.72 -3.43
CA GLY A 134 -26.98 -3.25 -2.13
C GLY A 134 -26.64 -4.73 -1.87
N PHE A 135 -25.72 -5.32 -2.64
CA PHE A 135 -25.20 -6.65 -2.36
C PHE A 135 -24.47 -6.64 -1.00
N LYS A 136 -25.07 -7.34 -0.02
CA LYS A 136 -24.49 -7.55 1.30
C LYS A 136 -23.39 -8.61 1.18
N GLY A 137 -22.13 -8.18 1.14
CA GLY A 137 -20.99 -9.07 1.12
C GLY A 137 -19.69 -8.35 1.53
N PRO A 138 -18.63 -9.09 1.88
CA PRO A 138 -17.32 -8.52 2.15
C PRO A 138 -16.85 -7.64 0.99
N ARG A 139 -16.32 -6.44 1.30
CA ARG A 139 -15.80 -5.53 0.28
C ARG A 139 -14.69 -6.22 -0.52
N LYS A 140 -14.76 -6.12 -1.85
CA LYS A 140 -13.71 -6.59 -2.75
C LYS A 140 -12.67 -5.50 -2.99
N MET A 141 -11.41 -5.90 -2.91
CA MET A 141 -10.23 -5.07 -3.05
C MET A 141 -9.26 -5.81 -3.98
N SER A 142 -8.98 -5.23 -5.13
CA SER A 142 -7.93 -5.68 -6.04
C SER A 142 -6.69 -4.81 -5.85
N VAL A 143 -5.52 -5.45 -5.81
CA VAL A 143 -4.21 -4.82 -5.74
C VAL A 143 -3.43 -5.25 -6.96
N ILE A 144 -2.96 -4.28 -7.73
CA ILE A 144 -2.19 -4.51 -8.96
C ILE A 144 -0.79 -4.00 -8.70
N ILE A 145 0.21 -4.84 -8.91
CA ILE A 145 1.62 -4.48 -8.78
C ILE A 145 2.38 -4.86 -10.06
N PRO A 146 3.52 -4.22 -10.36
CA PRO A 146 4.35 -4.66 -11.48
C PRO A 146 4.81 -6.12 -11.29
N GLY A 147 4.96 -6.83 -12.41
CA GLY A 147 5.49 -8.19 -12.44
C GLY A 147 6.95 -8.27 -12.00
N MET A 148 7.44 -9.50 -11.87
CA MET A 148 8.82 -9.80 -11.47
C MET A 148 9.54 -10.49 -12.63
N ASN A 149 10.81 -10.16 -12.85
CA ASN A 149 11.64 -10.82 -13.86
C ASN A 149 12.23 -12.15 -13.31
N MET A 150 13.07 -12.81 -14.12
CA MET A 150 13.72 -14.07 -13.74
C MET A 150 14.68 -13.93 -12.56
N ASP A 151 15.23 -12.73 -12.35
CA ASP A 151 16.13 -12.39 -11.24
C ASP A 151 15.38 -11.99 -9.96
N HIS A 152 14.05 -12.15 -9.94
CA HIS A 152 13.17 -11.75 -8.83
C HIS A 152 13.21 -10.24 -8.54
N GLU A 153 13.54 -9.43 -9.54
CA GLU A 153 13.47 -7.98 -9.51
C GLU A 153 12.18 -7.49 -10.16
N ARG A 154 11.74 -6.30 -9.75
CA ARG A 154 10.51 -5.69 -10.26
C ARG A 154 10.70 -5.21 -11.69
N VAL A 155 9.78 -5.58 -12.58
CA VAL A 155 9.69 -4.99 -13.92
C VAL A 155 9.24 -3.54 -13.79
N SER A 156 10.09 -2.58 -14.17
CA SER A 156 9.79 -1.15 -14.06
C SER A 156 8.67 -0.73 -15.02
N ILE A 157 7.58 -0.18 -14.49
CA ILE A 157 6.47 0.39 -15.26
C ILE A 157 6.48 1.91 -15.10
N ARG A 158 6.88 2.63 -16.16
CA ARG A 158 6.93 4.10 -16.25
C ARG A 158 5.97 4.59 -17.33
N PRO A 159 4.67 4.80 -17.01
CA PRO A 159 3.67 5.13 -18.01
C PRO A 159 3.94 6.48 -18.69
N ARG A 160 3.93 6.51 -20.03
CA ARG A 160 4.04 7.73 -20.84
C ARG A 160 2.69 8.33 -21.19
N ASN A 161 1.65 7.50 -21.19
CA ASN A 161 0.26 7.86 -21.47
C ASN A 161 -0.68 7.05 -20.54
N GLU A 162 -1.98 7.34 -20.62
CA GLU A 162 -2.98 6.74 -19.73
C GLU A 162 -3.17 5.23 -19.94
N HIS A 163 -2.90 4.72 -21.16
CA HIS A 163 -3.07 3.30 -21.51
C HIS A 163 -1.96 2.40 -20.94
N GLU A 164 -0.82 2.99 -20.56
CA GLU A 164 0.33 2.25 -20.02
C GLU A 164 0.30 2.09 -18.49
N THR A 165 -0.66 2.73 -17.81
CA THR A 165 -0.82 2.69 -16.34
C THR A 165 -1.18 1.29 -15.84
N LEU A 166 -0.87 0.99 -14.57
CA LEU A 166 -1.24 -0.28 -13.93
C LEU A 166 -2.76 -0.53 -14.00
N LEU A 167 -3.55 0.51 -13.75
CA LEU A 167 -5.01 0.42 -13.81
C LEU A 167 -5.50 0.14 -15.24
N ALA A 168 -4.94 0.80 -16.26
CA ALA A 168 -5.31 0.55 -17.65
C ALA A 168 -4.92 -0.86 -18.11
N ARG A 169 -3.72 -1.33 -17.77
CA ARG A 169 -3.27 -2.72 -18.06
C ARG A 169 -4.22 -3.74 -17.46
N TRP A 170 -4.58 -3.58 -16.19
CA TRP A 170 -5.54 -4.44 -15.50
C TRP A 170 -6.94 -4.42 -16.12
N GLN A 171 -7.46 -3.23 -16.42
CA GLN A 171 -8.78 -3.09 -17.04
C GLN A 171 -8.84 -3.71 -18.45
N ASN A 172 -7.75 -3.62 -19.20
CA ASN A 172 -7.61 -4.20 -20.54
C ASN A 172 -7.18 -5.67 -20.52
N LYS A 173 -7.07 -6.30 -19.34
CA LYS A 173 -6.62 -7.69 -19.16
C LYS A 173 -5.23 -7.98 -19.76
N ASN A 174 -4.38 -6.96 -19.83
CA ASN A 174 -2.97 -7.12 -20.16
C ASN A 174 -2.20 -7.48 -18.87
N THR A 175 -2.08 -8.78 -18.60
CA THR A 175 -1.48 -9.33 -17.37
C THR A 175 -0.01 -9.72 -17.52
N GLU A 176 0.59 -9.57 -18.71
CA GLU A 176 1.97 -10.04 -18.98
C GLU A 176 3.03 -9.37 -18.09
N SER A 177 2.75 -8.15 -17.64
CA SER A 177 3.70 -7.28 -16.92
C SER A 177 3.22 -6.87 -15.54
N VAL A 178 2.09 -7.43 -15.08
CA VAL A 178 1.49 -7.07 -13.79
C VAL A 178 1.04 -8.32 -13.05
N ILE A 179 1.04 -8.24 -11.73
CA ILE A 179 0.47 -9.26 -10.84
C ILE A 179 -0.82 -8.68 -10.26
N GLU A 180 -1.90 -9.43 -10.42
CA GLU A 180 -3.21 -9.13 -9.84
C GLU A 180 -3.35 -9.91 -8.53
N LEU A 181 -3.64 -9.21 -7.45
CA LEU A 181 -3.85 -9.73 -6.11
C LEU A 181 -5.21 -9.30 -5.58
N HIS A 182 -5.78 -10.07 -4.67
CA HIS A 182 -7.09 -9.82 -4.10
C HIS A 182 -7.09 -9.90 -2.59
N ASN A 183 -8.04 -9.23 -1.94
CA ASN A 183 -8.26 -9.50 -0.53
C ASN A 183 -8.79 -10.93 -0.35
N LYS A 184 -8.22 -11.66 0.62
CA LYS A 184 -8.73 -12.98 1.00
C LYS A 184 -10.17 -12.85 1.48
N THR A 185 -11.06 -13.65 0.91
CA THR A 185 -12.46 -13.71 1.33
C THR A 185 -12.54 -14.24 2.75
N PRO A 186 -13.16 -13.51 3.70
CA PRO A 186 -13.38 -14.00 5.05
C PRO A 186 -14.19 -15.29 5.07
N VAL A 187 -13.91 -16.15 6.05
CA VAL A 187 -14.66 -17.39 6.27
C VAL A 187 -15.72 -17.14 7.34
N TRP A 188 -16.92 -17.69 7.15
CA TRP A 188 -17.97 -17.64 8.17
C TRP A 188 -17.55 -18.47 9.40
N ASN A 189 -17.65 -17.90 10.59
CA ASN A 189 -17.42 -18.58 11.86
C ASN A 189 -18.75 -18.68 12.62
N ASP A 190 -19.20 -19.92 12.85
CA ASP A 190 -20.46 -20.21 13.53
C ASP A 190 -20.43 -19.83 15.02
N ASP A 191 -19.29 -19.94 15.70
CA ASP A 191 -19.17 -19.62 17.13
C ASP A 191 -19.33 -18.11 17.37
N THR A 192 -18.76 -17.29 16.48
CA THR A 192 -18.81 -15.82 16.57
C THR A 192 -19.90 -15.20 15.70
N GLN A 193 -20.68 -16.01 14.98
CA GLN A 193 -21.73 -15.60 14.03
C GLN A 193 -21.29 -14.44 13.11
N SER A 194 -20.06 -14.54 12.59
CA SER A 194 -19.43 -13.46 11.82
C SER A 194 -18.38 -13.96 10.85
N TYR A 195 -18.12 -13.14 9.83
CA TYR A 195 -17.05 -13.37 8.86
C TYR A 195 -15.68 -13.00 9.46
N VAL A 196 -14.76 -13.96 9.52
CA VAL A 196 -13.44 -13.81 10.15
C VAL A 196 -12.30 -14.19 9.20
N LEU A 197 -11.12 -13.63 9.48
CA LEU A 197 -9.85 -14.03 8.88
C LEU A 197 -8.92 -14.45 10.02
N ASN A 198 -8.10 -15.48 9.78
CA ASN A 198 -7.12 -15.93 10.76
C ASN A 198 -5.82 -15.12 10.62
N PHE A 199 -5.56 -14.25 11.58
CA PHE A 199 -4.36 -13.41 11.62
C PHE A 199 -3.24 -14.00 12.50
N HIS A 200 -3.38 -15.24 12.99
CA HIS A 200 -2.41 -15.90 13.87
C HIS A 200 -2.01 -15.05 15.09
N GLY A 201 -2.99 -14.36 15.69
CA GLY A 201 -2.78 -13.48 16.84
C GLY A 201 -2.12 -12.13 16.53
N ARG A 202 -1.76 -11.84 15.27
CA ARG A 202 -1.18 -10.53 14.88
C ARG A 202 -2.18 -9.40 14.99
N VAL A 203 -3.45 -9.68 14.70
CA VAL A 203 -4.55 -8.71 14.75
C VAL A 203 -5.48 -9.08 15.89
N THR A 204 -5.74 -8.12 16.77
CA THR A 204 -6.45 -8.35 18.04
C THR A 204 -7.71 -7.52 18.20
N GLN A 205 -7.97 -6.56 17.30
CA GLN A 205 -9.19 -5.76 17.31
C GLN A 205 -9.98 -5.92 16.03
N ALA A 206 -11.29 -6.13 16.15
CA ALA A 206 -12.21 -6.15 15.02
C ALA A 206 -12.21 -4.78 14.30
N SER A 207 -12.11 -4.81 12.97
CA SER A 207 -12.20 -3.61 12.14
C SER A 207 -12.51 -3.98 10.70
N VAL A 208 -13.33 -3.17 10.03
CA VAL A 208 -13.52 -3.23 8.56
C VAL A 208 -12.24 -2.94 7.77
N LYS A 209 -11.17 -2.50 8.45
CA LYS A 209 -9.85 -2.27 7.88
C LYS A 209 -8.93 -3.48 7.97
N ASN A 210 -9.34 -4.57 8.62
CA ASN A 210 -8.52 -5.78 8.71
C ASN A 210 -8.65 -6.56 7.39
N PHE A 211 -7.53 -6.87 6.74
CA PHE A 211 -7.53 -7.64 5.51
C PHE A 211 -6.22 -8.42 5.33
N GLN A 212 -6.30 -9.47 4.52
CA GLN A 212 -5.16 -10.18 3.96
C GLN A 212 -5.23 -10.03 2.44
N ILE A 213 -4.09 -9.89 1.77
CA ILE A 213 -3.94 -9.87 0.32
C ILE A 213 -3.27 -11.16 -0.12
N ILE A 214 -3.83 -11.81 -1.13
CA ILE A 214 -3.40 -13.10 -1.67
C ILE A 214 -3.34 -13.04 -3.20
N HIS A 215 -2.70 -14.04 -3.79
CA HIS A 215 -2.88 -14.35 -5.20
C HIS A 215 -3.92 -15.48 -5.33
N ASP A 216 -4.84 -15.41 -6.30
CA ASP A 216 -5.96 -16.37 -6.37
C ASP A 216 -5.51 -17.82 -6.62
N ASN A 217 -4.36 -17.99 -7.30
CA ASN A 217 -3.76 -19.32 -7.51
C ASN A 217 -3.12 -19.93 -6.25
N ASP A 218 -2.88 -19.13 -5.20
CA ASP A 218 -2.34 -19.62 -3.92
C ASP A 218 -2.94 -18.81 -2.75
N PRO A 219 -4.18 -19.16 -2.33
CA PRO A 219 -4.89 -18.43 -1.27
C PRO A 219 -4.27 -18.55 0.12
N ASP A 220 -3.37 -19.50 0.34
CA ASP A 220 -2.71 -19.73 1.63
C ASP A 220 -1.42 -18.91 1.77
N TYR A 221 -0.81 -18.53 0.64
CA TYR A 221 0.27 -17.57 0.63
C TYR A 221 -0.22 -16.14 0.82
N ILE A 222 -0.10 -15.64 2.06
CA ILE A 222 -0.47 -14.28 2.42
C ILE A 222 0.62 -13.29 1.98
N VAL A 223 0.39 -12.61 0.86
CA VAL A 223 1.32 -11.59 0.32
C VAL A 223 1.42 -10.39 1.26
N MET A 224 0.30 -9.95 1.83
CA MET A 224 0.26 -8.87 2.80
C MET A 224 -0.86 -9.12 3.81
N GLN A 225 -0.59 -8.82 5.07
CA GLN A 225 -1.57 -8.86 6.14
C GLN A 225 -1.58 -7.53 6.88
N PHE A 226 -2.77 -6.96 7.07
CA PHE A 226 -2.93 -5.71 7.78
C PHE A 226 -4.12 -5.78 8.74
N GLY A 227 -3.95 -5.22 9.94
CA GLY A 227 -5.07 -5.09 10.85
C GLY A 227 -4.76 -4.34 12.13
N ARG A 228 -5.83 -4.01 12.85
CA ARG A 228 -5.81 -3.17 14.04
C ARG A 228 -5.46 -3.96 15.30
N VAL A 229 -4.61 -3.37 16.14
CA VAL A 229 -4.27 -3.92 17.47
C VAL A 229 -4.55 -2.94 18.61
N ALA A 230 -4.58 -1.64 18.33
CA ALA A 230 -5.02 -0.59 19.27
C ALA A 230 -5.70 0.55 18.50
N GLU A 231 -6.12 1.60 19.22
CA GLU A 231 -6.87 2.70 18.59
C GLU A 231 -6.13 3.30 17.38
N ASP A 232 -4.84 3.54 17.56
CA ASP A 232 -3.93 4.20 16.62
C ASP A 232 -2.73 3.32 16.24
N VAL A 233 -2.85 2.00 16.41
CA VAL A 233 -1.77 1.05 16.17
C VAL A 233 -2.28 -0.13 15.34
N PHE A 234 -1.53 -0.46 14.29
CA PHE A 234 -1.87 -1.50 13.32
C PHE A 234 -0.64 -2.36 13.04
N THR A 235 -0.82 -3.66 12.87
CA THR A 235 0.20 -4.54 12.31
C THR A 235 0.12 -4.52 10.79
N MET A 236 1.28 -4.57 10.14
CA MET A 236 1.41 -4.66 8.69
C MET A 236 2.56 -5.61 8.38
N ASP A 237 2.24 -6.80 7.90
CA ASP A 237 3.22 -7.81 7.55
C ASP A 237 3.16 -8.02 6.02
N TYR A 238 4.30 -8.23 5.37
CA TYR A 238 4.35 -8.47 3.94
C TYR A 238 5.41 -9.50 3.56
N ASN A 239 5.15 -10.18 2.45
CA ASN A 239 6.01 -11.19 1.83
C ASN A 239 6.30 -10.82 0.37
N TYR A 240 7.20 -11.57 -0.27
CA TYR A 240 7.45 -11.46 -1.72
C TYR A 240 6.12 -11.54 -2.50
N PRO A 241 5.91 -10.78 -3.58
CA PRO A 241 6.83 -9.84 -4.24
C PRO A 241 6.74 -8.39 -3.74
N MET A 242 6.11 -8.16 -2.58
CA MET A 242 5.83 -6.80 -2.11
C MET A 242 7.05 -6.17 -1.41
N CYS A 243 7.22 -4.85 -1.55
CA CYS A 243 8.17 -4.07 -0.76
C CYS A 243 7.47 -3.18 0.30
N ALA A 244 8.25 -2.59 1.21
CA ALA A 244 7.71 -1.77 2.30
C ALA A 244 6.90 -0.57 1.78
N LEU A 245 7.38 0.12 0.74
CA LEU A 245 6.70 1.28 0.16
C LEU A 245 5.33 0.90 -0.43
N GLN A 246 5.25 -0.24 -1.13
CA GLN A 246 3.97 -0.75 -1.65
C GLN A 246 3.03 -1.12 -0.51
N ALA A 247 3.47 -1.95 0.43
CA ALA A 247 2.66 -2.42 1.55
C ALA A 247 2.12 -1.24 2.37
N PHE A 248 2.98 -0.27 2.67
CA PHE A 248 2.60 0.92 3.42
C PHE A 248 1.58 1.77 2.66
N ALA A 249 1.79 1.99 1.36
CA ALA A 249 0.84 2.76 0.55
C ALA A 249 -0.53 2.06 0.42
N ILE A 250 -0.56 0.73 0.33
CA ILE A 250 -1.80 -0.07 0.34
C ILE A 250 -2.51 0.05 1.70
N ALA A 251 -1.76 0.01 2.81
CA ALA A 251 -2.33 0.26 4.13
C ALA A 251 -2.90 1.69 4.24
N LEU A 252 -2.19 2.69 3.71
CA LEU A 252 -2.64 4.09 3.69
C LEU A 252 -3.95 4.28 2.90
N SER A 253 -4.15 3.58 1.78
CA SER A 253 -5.42 3.65 1.04
C SER A 253 -6.62 3.10 1.82
N SER A 254 -6.38 2.21 2.80
CA SER A 254 -7.42 1.68 3.67
C SER A 254 -7.92 2.70 4.71
N PHE A 255 -7.08 3.67 5.09
CA PHE A 255 -7.45 4.73 6.04
C PHE A 255 -8.31 5.84 5.43
N ASP A 256 -8.28 5.99 4.10
CA ASP A 256 -9.08 7.01 3.43
C ASP A 256 -10.56 6.63 3.32
N SER A 257 -11.41 7.63 3.48
CA SER A 257 -12.86 7.51 3.29
C SER A 257 -13.18 7.22 1.84
N LYS A 258 -14.19 6.39 1.60
CA LYS A 258 -14.57 5.92 0.26
C LYS A 258 -16.00 6.35 0.00
N LEU A 259 -16.18 7.36 -0.85
CA LEU A 259 -17.50 7.80 -1.27
C LEU A 259 -18.07 6.66 -2.14
N ALA A 260 -19.11 5.96 -1.66
CA ALA A 260 -19.74 4.77 -2.27
C ALA A 260 -19.20 3.37 -1.91
N CYS A 261 -18.40 3.23 -0.84
CA CYS A 261 -18.13 1.91 -0.26
C CYS A 261 -18.71 1.74 1.15
N GLU A 262 -19.33 2.77 1.75
CA GLU A 262 -20.00 2.70 3.06
C GLU A 262 -21.28 1.88 3.02
#